data_AF-A0A1A6ADV6-F1
#
_entry.id   AF-A0A1A6ADV6-F1
#
_cell.length_a   1.000
_cell.length_b   1.000
_cell.length_c   1.000
_cell.angle_alpha   90.00
_cell.angle_beta   90.00
_cell.angle_gamma   90.00
#
_symmetry.space_group_name_H-M   'P 1'
#
loop_
_entity.id
_entity.type
_entity.pdbx_description
1 polymer ?
#
loop_
_entity_poly.entity_id
_entity_poly.type
_entity_poly.pdbx_seq_one_letter_code
_entity_poly.pdbx_strand_id
1 'polypeptide(L)'
;MFSTQIIFIILASMTVATTAKPIAPNYPEPVFVLKPDNSTMDQFREDFLVLCPQYYGDSEITDQPIFIFETFQERFEKDIWHGRKAAVQCIYQLPTAEYQNIGVDVARALGGDGLIFIDPIEGGPLAGGDADTQ
;
A
#
# COMPACT_ATOMS: atom_id res chain seq x y z
N MET A 1 -40.04 -63.11 -31.74
CA MET A 1 -39.11 -62.88 -30.62
C MET A 1 -38.11 -61.84 -31.09
N PHE A 2 -38.27 -60.58 -30.65
CA PHE A 2 -37.37 -59.47 -30.99
C PHE A 2 -36.63 -59.08 -29.72
N SER A 3 -35.29 -59.14 -29.72
CA SER A 3 -34.46 -58.69 -28.62
C SER A 3 -33.52 -57.61 -29.14
N THR A 4 -33.87 -56.36 -28.83
CA THR A 4 -33.17 -55.14 -29.20
C THR A 4 -32.01 -54.89 -28.24
N GLN A 5 -30.80 -54.70 -28.77
CA GLN A 5 -29.63 -54.29 -28.01
C GLN A 5 -29.74 -52.80 -27.60
N ILE A 6 -29.49 -52.50 -26.33
CA ILE A 6 -29.45 -51.13 -25.81
C ILE A 6 -27.98 -50.69 -25.75
N ILE A 7 -27.61 -49.71 -26.57
CA ILE A 7 -26.29 -49.07 -26.55
C ILE A 7 -26.37 -47.87 -25.59
N PHE A 8 -25.64 -47.93 -24.48
CA PHE A 8 -25.43 -46.79 -23.57
C PHE A 8 -24.30 -45.91 -24.12
N ILE A 9 -24.64 -44.70 -24.56
CA ILE A 9 -23.67 -43.66 -24.92
C ILE A 9 -23.50 -42.72 -23.71
N ILE A 10 -22.32 -42.74 -23.10
CA ILE A 10 -21.96 -41.85 -22.00
C ILE A 10 -21.37 -40.56 -22.60
N LEU A 11 -22.13 -39.46 -22.55
CA LEU A 11 -21.61 -38.11 -22.86
C LEU A 11 -20.86 -37.57 -21.64
N ALA A 12 -19.53 -37.68 -21.64
CA ALA A 12 -18.68 -36.98 -20.69
C ALA A 12 -18.62 -35.49 -21.09
N SER A 13 -19.32 -34.63 -20.35
CA SER A 13 -19.27 -33.18 -20.54
C SER A 13 -17.97 -32.62 -19.95
N MET A 14 -17.09 -32.07 -20.79
CA MET A 14 -15.93 -31.31 -20.36
C MET A 14 -16.37 -29.94 -19.85
N THR A 15 -16.36 -29.74 -18.53
CA THR A 15 -16.43 -28.41 -17.93
C THR A 15 -15.06 -27.75 -18.04
N VAL A 16 -14.91 -26.78 -18.95
CA VAL A 16 -13.72 -25.94 -19.04
C VAL A 16 -13.73 -24.99 -17.83
N ALA A 17 -12.96 -25.34 -16.79
CA ALA A 17 -12.67 -24.42 -15.70
C ALA A 17 -11.71 -23.35 -16.23
N THR A 18 -12.24 -22.18 -16.57
CA THR A 18 -11.43 -21.01 -16.87
C THR A 18 -10.90 -20.47 -15.54
N THR A 19 -9.63 -20.76 -15.24
CA THR A 19 -8.90 -20.14 -14.13
C THR A 19 -8.59 -18.70 -14.51
N ALA A 20 -9.55 -17.80 -14.31
CA ALA A 20 -9.26 -16.37 -14.34
C ALA A 20 -8.29 -16.06 -13.19
N LYS A 21 -7.07 -15.63 -13.53
CA LYS A 21 -6.10 -15.15 -12.55
C LYS A 21 -6.73 -13.93 -11.85
N PRO A 22 -6.90 -13.92 -10.52
CA PRO A 22 -7.46 -12.77 -9.84
C PRO A 22 -6.56 -11.56 -10.13
N ILE A 23 -7.17 -10.48 -10.65
CA ILE A 23 -6.50 -9.20 -10.81
C ILE A 23 -6.21 -8.71 -9.40
N ALA A 24 -4.93 -8.68 -9.01
CA ALA A 24 -4.56 -8.16 -7.71
C ALA A 24 -4.86 -6.65 -7.68
N PRO A 25 -5.50 -6.13 -6.62
CA PRO A 25 -5.67 -4.69 -6.45
C PRO A 25 -4.33 -3.97 -6.46
N ASN A 26 -4.28 -2.79 -7.09
CA ASN A 26 -3.11 -1.92 -7.09
C ASN A 26 -3.15 -1.02 -5.86
N TYR A 27 -2.25 -1.24 -4.91
CA TYR A 27 -2.16 -0.44 -3.68
C TYR A 27 -1.09 0.64 -3.81
N PRO A 28 -1.26 1.79 -3.13
CA PRO A 28 -0.23 2.83 -3.10
C PRO A 28 1.08 2.30 -2.49
N GLU A 29 2.19 2.78 -3.03
CA GLU A 29 3.53 2.44 -2.56
C GLU A 29 3.75 2.85 -1.08
N PRO A 30 4.72 2.23 -0.38
CA PRO A 30 5.14 2.66 0.95
C PRO A 30 5.61 4.12 0.95
N VAL A 31 5.21 4.85 1.99
CA VAL A 31 5.66 6.22 2.24
C VAL A 31 6.71 6.22 3.34
N PHE A 32 7.67 7.13 3.25
CA PHE A 32 8.70 7.25 4.26
C PHE A 32 8.26 8.18 5.39
N VAL A 33 8.46 7.75 6.62
CA VAL A 33 8.13 8.51 7.83
C VAL A 33 9.30 8.53 8.79
N LEU A 34 9.28 9.50 9.69
CA LEU A 34 10.23 9.68 10.77
C LEU A 34 9.54 9.43 12.11
N LYS A 35 10.18 8.66 12.98
CA LYS A 35 9.76 8.53 14.37
C LYS A 35 9.95 9.87 15.13
N PRO A 36 9.17 10.14 16.19
CA PRO A 36 9.41 11.29 17.04
C PRO A 36 10.75 11.19 17.79
N ASP A 37 11.25 12.34 18.25
CA ASP A 37 12.53 12.43 18.97
C ASP A 37 12.51 11.71 20.33
N ASN A 38 11.35 11.63 20.96
CA ASN A 38 11.15 11.11 22.31
C ASN A 38 10.73 9.62 22.37
N SER A 39 10.73 8.88 21.26
CA SER A 39 10.39 7.45 21.23
C SER A 39 11.50 6.58 20.62
N THR A 40 11.51 5.29 20.91
CA THR A 40 12.32 4.30 20.19
C THR A 40 11.63 3.89 18.89
N MET A 41 12.37 3.29 17.95
CA MET A 41 11.74 2.78 16.72
C MET A 41 10.75 1.66 17.01
N ASP A 42 11.06 0.79 17.98
CA ASP A 42 10.16 -0.29 18.40
C ASP A 42 8.85 0.27 18.98
N GLN A 43 8.92 1.27 19.87
CA GLN A 43 7.73 1.92 20.42
C GLN A 43 6.90 2.57 19.31
N PHE A 44 7.55 3.32 18.41
CA PHE A 44 6.87 3.95 17.30
C PHE A 44 6.21 2.93 16.37
N ARG A 45 6.85 1.79 16.11
CA ARG A 45 6.28 0.68 15.35
C ARG A 45 5.03 0.12 16.03
N GLU A 46 5.10 -0.19 17.32
CA GLU A 46 3.97 -0.72 18.08
C GLU A 46 2.79 0.24 18.06
N ASP A 47 3.03 1.51 18.35
CA ASP A 47 2.00 2.55 18.35
C ASP A 47 1.39 2.75 16.96
N PHE A 48 2.22 2.69 15.90
CA PHE A 48 1.75 2.79 14.52
C PHE A 48 0.84 1.62 14.15
N LEU A 49 1.23 0.38 14.47
CA LEU A 49 0.44 -0.81 14.17
C LEU A 49 -0.87 -0.86 14.96
N VAL A 50 -0.92 -0.24 16.14
CA VAL A 50 -2.16 -0.12 16.92
C VAL A 50 -3.06 0.99 16.36
N LEU A 51 -2.50 2.17 16.08
CA LEU A 51 -3.29 3.33 15.65
C LEU A 51 -3.78 3.20 14.22
N CYS A 52 -2.97 2.64 13.31
CA CYS A 52 -3.30 2.55 11.90
C CYS A 52 -4.69 1.95 11.61
N PRO A 53 -5.06 0.75 12.11
CA PRO A 53 -6.38 0.19 11.86
C PRO A 53 -7.53 0.96 12.51
N GLN A 54 -7.24 1.74 13.55
CA GLN A 54 -8.23 2.47 14.35
C GLN A 54 -8.31 3.96 13.98
N TYR A 55 -7.58 4.41 12.95
CA TYR A 55 -7.39 5.84 12.68
C TYR A 55 -8.71 6.58 12.41
N TYR A 56 -9.62 5.95 11.65
CA TYR A 56 -10.97 6.47 11.41
C TYR A 56 -12.03 5.96 12.41
N GLY A 57 -11.62 5.12 13.37
CA GLY A 57 -12.49 4.44 14.34
C GLY A 57 -13.18 3.20 13.81
N ASP A 58 -13.77 2.42 14.71
CA ASP A 58 -14.64 1.30 14.37
C ASP A 58 -16.01 1.85 13.95
N SER A 59 -16.37 1.76 12.67
CA SER A 59 -17.70 2.15 12.23
C SER A 59 -18.27 1.16 11.22
N GLU A 60 -19.50 0.72 11.47
CA GLU A 60 -20.33 -0.02 10.50
C GLU A 60 -20.92 0.92 9.42
N ILE A 61 -20.48 2.18 9.35
CA ILE A 61 -21.01 3.21 8.45
C ILE A 61 -20.28 3.10 7.10
N THR A 62 -21.07 2.94 6.03
CA THR A 62 -20.58 2.74 4.65
C THR A 62 -19.82 3.93 4.06
N ASP A 63 -19.88 5.09 4.71
CA ASP A 63 -19.31 6.35 4.22
C ASP A 63 -17.90 6.63 4.79
N GLN A 64 -17.36 5.74 5.62
CA GLN A 64 -16.01 5.87 6.16
C GLN A 64 -15.00 5.02 5.37
N PRO A 65 -13.72 5.43 5.32
CA PRO A 65 -12.67 4.60 4.77
C PRO A 65 -12.57 3.26 5.51
N ILE A 66 -12.45 2.17 4.75
CA ILE A 66 -12.34 0.80 5.28
C ILE A 66 -10.87 0.43 5.39
N PHE A 67 -10.43 -0.01 6.56
CA PHE A 67 -9.08 -0.49 6.76
C PHE A 67 -8.82 -1.77 5.95
N ILE A 68 -7.70 -1.81 5.22
CA ILE A 68 -7.31 -2.98 4.41
C ILE A 68 -6.10 -3.69 5.03
N PHE A 69 -4.99 -2.99 5.20
CA PHE A 69 -3.77 -3.54 5.80
C PHE A 69 -2.79 -2.44 6.21
N GLU A 70 -1.81 -2.84 7.02
CA GLU A 70 -0.69 -2.03 7.46
C GLU A 70 0.65 -2.77 7.29
N THR A 71 1.70 -2.01 7.01
CA THR A 71 3.08 -2.49 7.05
C THR A 71 3.99 -1.45 7.68
N PHE A 72 5.01 -1.93 8.38
CA PHE A 72 6.04 -1.10 8.99
C PHE A 72 7.41 -1.73 8.78
N GLN A 73 8.28 -1.05 8.04
CA GLN A 73 9.64 -1.50 7.78
C GLN A 73 10.64 -0.40 8.15
N GLU A 74 11.45 -0.66 9.18
CA GLU A 74 12.57 0.23 9.53
C GLU A 74 13.60 0.31 8.39
N ARG A 75 14.14 1.50 8.16
CA ARG A 75 15.13 1.78 7.11
C ARG A 75 16.44 2.22 7.74
N PHE A 76 17.47 1.41 7.57
CA PHE A 76 18.83 1.65 8.07
C PHE A 76 19.73 2.30 7.02
N GLU A 77 19.18 3.23 6.25
CA GLU A 77 19.94 3.93 5.22
C GLU A 77 21.04 4.78 5.86
N LYS A 78 22.15 4.98 5.14
CA LYS A 78 23.27 5.85 5.58
C LYS A 78 22.97 7.32 5.23
N ASP A 79 21.79 7.79 5.58
CA ASP A 79 21.37 9.18 5.40
C ASP A 79 21.32 9.93 6.74
N ILE A 80 20.92 11.21 6.70
CA ILE A 80 20.78 12.04 7.90
C ILE A 80 19.67 11.54 8.86
N TRP A 81 18.85 10.58 8.42
CA TRP A 81 17.71 10.02 9.14
C TRP A 81 17.99 8.62 9.70
N HIS A 82 19.26 8.22 9.74
CA HIS A 82 19.68 6.93 10.26
C HIS A 82 19.08 6.62 11.64
N GLY A 83 18.47 5.44 11.80
CA GLY A 83 17.81 5.01 13.04
C GLY A 83 16.51 5.74 13.37
N ARG A 84 15.99 6.56 12.45
CA ARG A 84 14.74 7.32 12.62
C ARG A 84 13.73 7.13 11.50
N LYS A 85 14.14 6.55 10.38
CA LYS A 85 13.35 6.40 9.16
C LYS A 85 12.68 5.04 9.09
N ALA A 86 11.42 5.02 8.67
CA ALA A 86 10.70 3.81 8.32
C ALA A 86 9.94 4.00 7.01
N ALA A 87 9.77 2.93 6.24
CA ALA A 87 8.82 2.84 5.15
C ALA A 87 7.53 2.19 5.70
N VAL A 88 6.39 2.86 5.52
CA VAL A 88 5.12 2.44 6.09
C VAL A 88 4.02 2.40 5.04
N GLN A 89 3.08 1.48 5.22
CA GLN A 89 1.79 1.50 4.57
C GLN A 89 0.72 1.44 5.64
N CYS A 90 -0.25 2.34 5.55
CA CYS A 90 -1.50 2.25 6.29
C CYS A 90 -2.62 2.44 5.28
N ILE A 91 -3.08 1.33 4.70
CA ILE A 91 -3.94 1.34 3.53
C ILE A 91 -5.40 1.29 3.96
N TYR A 92 -6.13 2.29 3.50
CA TYR A 92 -7.57 2.36 3.56
C TYR A 92 -8.17 2.36 2.16
N GLN A 93 -9.34 1.74 2.02
CA GLN A 93 -10.19 1.89 0.86
C GLN A 93 -11.21 2.99 1.12
N LEU A 94 -11.19 4.03 0.30
CA LEU A 94 -12.16 5.12 0.35
C LEU A 94 -13.54 4.66 -0.15
N PRO A 95 -14.62 5.38 0.19
CA PRO A 95 -15.96 5.10 -0.36
C PRO A 95 -16.03 5.15 -1.90
N THR A 96 -15.08 5.82 -2.55
CA THR A 96 -14.91 5.85 -4.02
C THR A 96 -14.27 4.58 -4.60
N ALA A 97 -13.97 3.58 -3.78
CA ALA A 97 -13.20 2.37 -4.08
C ALA A 97 -11.71 2.58 -4.40
N GLU A 98 -11.19 3.80 -4.26
CA GLU A 98 -9.76 4.09 -4.36
C GLU A 98 -9.02 3.68 -3.07
N TYR A 99 -7.76 3.25 -3.21
CA TYR A 99 -6.91 2.96 -2.06
C TYR A 99 -6.01 4.15 -1.74
N GLN A 100 -5.91 4.49 -0.46
CA GLN A 100 -5.08 5.57 0.04
C GLN A 100 -4.13 5.06 1.11
N ASN A 101 -2.86 5.45 1.03
CA ASN A 101 -1.90 5.25 2.12
C ASN A 101 -1.90 6.48 3.03
N ILE A 102 -2.45 6.33 4.24
CA ILE A 102 -2.51 7.38 5.25
C ILE A 102 -1.36 7.30 6.25
N GLY A 103 -0.29 6.56 5.94
CA GLY A 103 0.82 6.31 6.88
C GLY A 103 1.50 7.59 7.38
N VAL A 104 1.54 8.66 6.58
CA VAL A 104 2.04 9.96 7.02
C VAL A 104 1.13 10.59 8.09
N ASP A 105 -0.19 10.49 7.93
CA ASP A 105 -1.14 11.07 8.88
C ASP A 105 -1.12 10.34 10.22
N VAL A 106 -1.03 9.00 10.18
CA VAL A 106 -0.82 8.16 11.38
C VAL A 106 0.51 8.52 12.06
N ALA A 107 1.60 8.65 11.30
CA ALA A 107 2.90 9.04 11.85
C ALA A 107 2.85 10.41 12.54
N ARG A 108 2.17 11.40 11.93
CA ARG A 108 1.99 12.73 12.52
C ARG A 108 1.13 12.71 13.78
N ALA A 109 0.09 11.88 13.82
CA ALA A 109 -0.75 11.71 15.01
C ALA A 109 0.06 11.16 16.21
N LEU A 110 1.11 10.37 15.94
CA LEU A 110 2.05 9.86 16.93
C LEU A 110 3.21 10.83 17.22
N GLY A 111 3.20 12.04 16.66
CA GLY A 111 4.26 13.04 16.83
C GLY A 111 5.48 12.88 15.93
N GLY A 112 5.45 11.92 15.00
CA GLY A 112 6.42 11.77 13.92
C GLY A 112 6.16 12.72 12.74
N ASP A 113 6.78 12.46 11.60
CA ASP A 113 6.56 13.24 10.38
C ASP A 113 6.71 12.40 9.10
N GLY A 114 6.23 12.90 7.96
CA GLY A 114 6.40 12.30 6.64
C GLY A 114 7.56 12.91 5.87
N LEU A 115 8.33 12.07 5.17
CA LEU A 115 9.32 12.51 4.20
C LEU A 115 8.67 12.60 2.82
N ILE A 116 8.33 13.82 2.40
CA ILE A 116 7.86 14.07 1.03
C ILE A 116 9.09 14.14 0.13
N PHE A 117 9.34 13.09 -0.64
CA PHE A 117 10.28 13.16 -1.75
C PHE A 117 9.54 13.83 -2.92
N ILE A 118 9.92 15.07 -3.24
CA ILE A 118 9.56 15.67 -4.51
C ILE A 118 10.49 15.00 -5.53
N ASP A 119 9.95 14.12 -6.37
CA ASP A 119 10.74 13.57 -7.47
C ASP A 119 11.33 14.73 -8.30
N PRO A 120 12.64 14.72 -8.61
CA PRO A 120 13.16 15.64 -9.61
C PRO A 120 12.41 15.35 -10.90
N ILE A 121 11.71 16.36 -11.43
CA ILE A 121 10.92 16.29 -12.65
C ILE A 121 11.75 15.58 -13.74
N GLU A 122 11.35 14.36 -14.14
CA GLU A 122 11.92 13.67 -15.30
C GLU A 122 11.57 14.45 -16.57
N GLY A 123 12.41 15.41 -16.94
CA GLY A 123 12.22 16.18 -18.17
C GLY A 123 13.16 17.36 -18.36
N GLY A 124 14.42 17.09 -18.76
CA GLY A 124 15.21 18.08 -19.51
C GLY A 124 16.73 17.95 -19.37
N PRO A 125 17.47 17.65 -20.45
CA PRO A 125 18.91 17.86 -20.49
C PRO A 125 19.21 19.35 -20.77
N LEU A 126 19.95 19.97 -19.85
CA LEU A 126 20.77 21.19 -20.00
C LEU A 126 20.13 22.44 -20.64
N ALA A 127 19.82 23.44 -19.81
CA ALA A 127 19.89 24.86 -20.16
C ALA A 127 20.22 25.66 -18.87
N GLY A 128 21.35 26.34 -18.70
CA GLY A 128 22.42 26.63 -19.64
C GLY A 128 23.78 26.65 -18.95
N GLY A 129 24.77 26.09 -19.64
CA GLY A 129 26.08 26.73 -19.68
C GLY A 129 25.98 27.96 -20.59
N ASP A 130 26.63 29.03 -20.17
CA ASP A 130 27.42 29.98 -20.96
C ASP A 130 27.71 31.15 -20.00
N ALA A 131 28.90 31.17 -19.40
CA ALA A 131 30.06 31.91 -19.89
C ALA A 131 29.90 33.43 -19.67
N ASP A 132 30.77 33.97 -18.80
CA ASP A 132 31.33 35.32 -18.71
C ASP A 132 30.43 36.55 -18.97
N THR A 133 30.49 37.54 -18.05
CA THR A 133 30.88 38.96 -18.29
C THR A 133 30.31 39.88 -17.20
N GLN A 134 31.12 40.24 -16.19
CA GLN A 134 31.54 41.63 -15.85
C GLN A 134 32.46 41.64 -14.62
#